data_AF-A0A6J7VYI7-F1
#
_entry.id   AF-A0A6J7VYI7-F1
#
_cell.length_a   1.000
_cell.length_b   1.000
_cell.length_c   1.000
_cell.angle_alpha   90.00
_cell.angle_beta   90.00
_cell.angle_gamma   90.00
#
_symmetry.space_group_name_H-M   'P 1'
#
loop_
_entity.id
_entity.type
_entity.pdbx_description
1 polymer ?
#
loop_
_entity_poly.entity_id
_entity_poly.type
_entity_poly.pdbx_seq_one_letter_code
_entity_poly.pdbx_strand_id
1 'polypeptide(L)'
;MFLQVTESTSDNGSADSLAPTTNPTNTEAPSQSVPVTTATPANDPSNLGKPVTIHSDDLGDLEIDQLIDEWAQVDAPMIPENIAQVDPSLVEGDYITGDLPDGFYVGYFVSAIDENDQGFTFDIRNSVDDPIPVPDGQQFYPALIDSLLFVSLPIVESEKNTAISAAKYFELANSGRVLVDIPKTDLIAQITDEYMLLTIVDGAVLAIEGIHSS
;
A
#
# COMPACT_ATOMS: atom_id res chain seq x y z
N MET A 1 7.05 39.75 48.12
CA MET A 1 7.94 38.76 47.48
C MET A 1 7.99 39.11 46.01
N PHE A 2 9.08 39.59 45.40
CA PHE A 2 10.53 39.45 45.71
C PHE A 2 10.98 37.97 45.77
N LEU A 3 12.06 37.49 45.15
CA LEU A 3 13.13 38.01 44.25
C LEU A 3 13.84 36.74 43.64
N GLN A 4 14.66 36.71 42.57
CA GLN A 4 15.31 37.68 41.66
C GLN A 4 15.58 37.00 40.27
N VAL A 5 16.05 37.77 39.27
CA VAL A 5 16.68 37.31 38.01
C VAL A 5 18.18 36.99 38.19
N THR A 6 18.73 36.11 37.34
CA THR A 6 20.15 36.18 36.90
C THR A 6 20.31 35.64 35.47
N GLU A 7 20.87 36.47 34.59
CA GLU A 7 21.49 36.07 33.31
C GLU A 7 22.99 35.82 33.53
N SER A 8 23.68 35.15 32.59
CA SER A 8 24.95 35.62 31.99
C SER A 8 25.44 34.68 30.89
N THR A 9 26.09 35.26 29.87
CA THR A 9 26.71 34.58 28.72
C THR A 9 28.23 34.40 28.91
N SER A 10 28.87 33.69 27.99
CA SER A 10 30.25 33.99 27.56
C SER A 10 30.53 33.38 26.18
N ASP A 11 30.83 34.24 25.21
CA ASP A 11 31.35 33.87 23.89
C ASP A 11 32.82 33.41 23.94
N ASN A 12 33.26 32.72 22.89
CA ASN A 12 34.43 33.21 22.16
C ASN A 12 34.34 32.81 20.67
N GLY A 13 34.74 33.70 19.76
CA GLY A 13 34.50 33.57 18.31
C GLY A 13 35.75 33.71 17.44
N SER A 14 35.60 34.40 16.30
CA SER A 14 36.64 34.69 15.26
C SER A 14 36.90 33.55 14.27
N ALA A 15 37.09 33.75 12.95
CA ALA A 15 36.73 34.86 12.04
C ALA A 15 36.91 34.41 10.56
N ASP A 16 36.51 35.29 9.62
CA ASP A 16 36.97 35.42 8.23
C ASP A 16 36.92 34.22 7.25
N SER A 17 35.92 34.29 6.37
CA SER A 17 36.08 34.45 4.90
C SER A 17 37.42 34.02 4.25
N LEU A 18 37.34 33.15 3.23
CA LEU A 18 37.77 33.43 1.85
C LEU A 18 37.60 32.17 0.96
N ALA A 19 37.04 32.33 -0.24
CA ALA A 19 37.18 31.36 -1.34
C ALA A 19 38.44 31.71 -2.16
N PRO A 20 39.09 30.72 -2.82
CA PRO A 20 38.81 30.54 -4.25
C PRO A 20 38.87 29.10 -4.79
N THR A 21 38.48 29.00 -6.06
CA THR A 21 38.37 27.83 -6.95
C THR A 21 39.64 26.99 -7.19
N THR A 22 39.44 25.71 -7.55
CA THR A 22 40.20 25.03 -8.63
C THR A 22 39.40 23.89 -9.28
N ASN A 23 39.81 23.47 -10.48
CA ASN A 23 39.07 22.57 -11.37
C ASN A 23 38.99 21.09 -10.89
N PRO A 24 37.99 20.31 -11.36
CA PRO A 24 38.00 18.87 -11.25
C PRO A 24 39.12 18.24 -12.09
N THR A 25 39.76 17.20 -11.56
CA THR A 25 40.65 16.30 -12.30
C THR A 25 39.99 14.93 -12.38
N ASN A 26 39.68 14.47 -13.60
CA ASN A 26 39.18 13.12 -13.80
C ASN A 26 40.25 12.09 -13.41
N THR A 27 39.93 11.24 -12.44
CA THR A 27 40.60 9.94 -12.28
C THR A 27 39.61 8.87 -12.72
N GLU A 28 39.85 8.31 -13.91
CA GLU A 28 39.01 7.29 -14.51
C GLU A 28 39.19 5.95 -13.76
N ALA A 29 38.11 5.42 -13.17
CA ALA A 29 38.08 4.12 -12.52
C ALA A 29 37.40 3.09 -13.45
N PRO A 30 37.85 1.83 -13.48
CA PRO A 30 37.50 0.90 -14.55
C PRO A 30 36.03 0.47 -14.51
N SER A 31 35.41 0.42 -15.69
CA SER A 31 34.04 -0.08 -15.87
C SER A 31 33.94 -1.56 -15.50
N GLN A 32 33.41 -1.87 -14.32
CA GLN A 32 32.77 -3.16 -14.05
C GLN A 32 31.28 -3.05 -14.35
N SER A 33 30.87 -3.58 -15.50
CA SER A 33 29.47 -3.78 -15.83
C SER A 33 28.88 -4.81 -14.86
N VAL A 34 28.07 -4.35 -13.91
CA VAL A 34 27.21 -5.22 -13.09
C VAL A 34 26.31 -6.02 -14.04
N PRO A 35 26.16 -7.34 -13.88
CA PRO A 35 25.21 -8.09 -14.70
C PRO A 35 23.81 -7.58 -14.42
N VAL A 36 23.10 -7.13 -15.47
CA VAL A 36 21.67 -6.85 -15.37
C VAL A 36 20.96 -8.19 -15.27
N THR A 37 20.74 -8.66 -14.04
CA THR A 37 19.68 -9.65 -13.76
C THR A 37 18.35 -8.96 -14.03
N THR A 38 17.91 -9.02 -15.28
CA THR A 38 16.50 -8.85 -15.62
C THR A 38 15.72 -9.84 -14.77
N ALA A 39 14.90 -9.33 -13.84
CA ALA A 39 13.96 -10.17 -13.12
C ALA A 39 13.11 -10.90 -14.18
N THR A 40 13.10 -12.22 -14.14
CA THR A 40 12.22 -12.98 -15.03
C THR A 40 10.80 -12.76 -14.52
N PRO A 41 9.84 -12.33 -15.34
CA PRO A 41 8.44 -12.30 -14.93
C PRO A 41 8.02 -13.67 -14.40
N ALA A 42 7.07 -13.69 -13.47
CA ALA A 42 6.52 -14.93 -12.93
C ALA A 42 5.73 -15.68 -14.02
N ASN A 43 6.46 -16.43 -14.87
CA ASN A 43 5.94 -17.16 -16.03
C ASN A 43 5.11 -18.41 -15.65
N ASP A 44 4.59 -18.48 -14.42
CA ASP A 44 3.71 -19.54 -13.96
C ASP A 44 2.27 -19.02 -13.81
N PRO A 45 1.43 -19.13 -14.86
CA PRO A 45 0.05 -18.66 -14.81
C PRO A 45 -0.84 -19.52 -13.91
N SER A 46 -0.33 -20.58 -13.25
CA SER A 46 -1.12 -21.36 -12.29
C SER A 46 -1.34 -20.66 -10.95
N ASN A 47 -0.62 -19.55 -10.68
CA ASN A 47 -0.73 -18.76 -9.46
C ASN A 47 -1.54 -17.45 -9.61
N LEU A 48 -2.17 -17.21 -10.77
CA LEU A 48 -3.00 -16.03 -11.04
C LEU A 48 -4.46 -16.22 -10.59
N GLY A 49 -4.68 -17.07 -9.57
CA GLY A 49 -6.00 -17.57 -9.19
C GLY A 49 -6.73 -18.28 -10.34
N LYS A 50 -8.07 -18.26 -10.29
CA LYS A 50 -8.89 -18.57 -11.48
C LYS A 50 -9.03 -17.29 -12.31
N PRO A 51 -8.98 -17.35 -13.65
CA PRO A 51 -9.22 -16.17 -14.47
C PRO A 51 -10.57 -15.54 -14.14
N VAL A 52 -10.58 -14.26 -13.72
CA VAL A 52 -11.83 -13.52 -13.55
C VAL A 52 -12.51 -13.43 -14.92
N THR A 53 -13.79 -13.82 -14.96
CA THR A 53 -14.54 -13.76 -16.21
C THR A 53 -15.05 -12.34 -16.39
N ILE A 54 -14.25 -11.51 -17.05
CA ILE A 54 -14.68 -10.21 -17.55
C ILE A 54 -15.80 -10.46 -18.56
N HIS A 55 -17.00 -10.02 -18.21
CA HIS A 55 -18.07 -9.86 -19.17
C HIS A 55 -17.96 -8.44 -19.75
N SER A 56 -17.70 -8.36 -21.06
CA SER A 56 -18.12 -7.16 -21.80
C SER A 56 -19.64 -7.18 -21.80
N ASP A 57 -20.25 -6.10 -21.35
CA ASP A 57 -21.67 -5.88 -21.53
C ASP A 57 -22.06 -5.93 -23.03
N ASP A 58 -23.27 -6.44 -23.31
CA ASP A 58 -23.88 -6.57 -24.63
C ASP A 58 -24.62 -5.28 -25.09
N LEU A 59 -24.77 -4.28 -24.21
CA LEU A 59 -25.47 -3.01 -24.45
C LEU A 59 -24.54 -1.86 -24.89
N GLY A 60 -23.25 -1.94 -24.55
CA GLY A 60 -22.16 -1.11 -25.08
C GLY A 60 -21.84 0.18 -24.32
N ASP A 61 -22.05 0.23 -23.00
CA ASP A 61 -21.64 1.37 -22.16
C ASP A 61 -20.14 1.42 -21.81
N LEU A 62 -19.43 0.30 -22.01
CA LEU A 62 -18.01 0.05 -21.68
C LEU A 62 -17.71 -0.19 -20.19
N GLU A 63 -18.73 -0.41 -19.35
CA GLU A 63 -18.51 -0.84 -17.98
C GLU A 63 -18.01 -2.30 -17.95
N ILE A 64 -16.93 -2.55 -17.21
CA ILE A 64 -16.31 -3.88 -17.10
C ILE A 64 -17.00 -4.62 -15.94
N ASP A 65 -18.01 -5.42 -16.29
CA ASP A 65 -18.68 -6.33 -15.37
C ASP A 65 -17.72 -7.46 -14.95
N GLN A 66 -16.91 -7.18 -13.92
CA GLN A 66 -16.14 -8.20 -13.22
C GLN A 66 -17.09 -9.04 -12.35
N LEU A 67 -17.63 -10.09 -12.96
CA LEU A 67 -18.30 -11.19 -12.27
C LEU A 67 -17.28 -12.07 -11.53
N ILE A 68 -16.64 -11.47 -10.52
CA ILE A 68 -16.16 -12.16 -9.33
C ILE A 68 -17.42 -12.66 -8.62
N ASP A 69 -17.59 -13.98 -8.53
CA ASP A 69 -18.62 -14.58 -7.68
C ASP A 69 -18.41 -14.07 -6.24
N GLU A 70 -19.30 -13.20 -5.75
CA GLU A 70 -19.17 -12.64 -4.39
C GLU A 70 -19.15 -13.80 -3.38
N TRP A 71 -18.14 -13.79 -2.50
CA TRP A 71 -17.83 -14.84 -1.53
C TRP A 71 -17.16 -16.12 -2.09
N ALA A 72 -16.67 -16.10 -3.34
CA ALA A 72 -15.88 -17.20 -3.88
C ALA A 72 -14.55 -17.36 -3.14
N GLN A 73 -14.20 -18.59 -2.75
CA GLN A 73 -12.86 -18.90 -2.24
C GLN A 73 -11.82 -18.79 -3.35
N VAL A 74 -10.74 -18.08 -3.02
CA VAL A 74 -9.54 -17.89 -3.84
C VAL A 74 -8.29 -18.22 -3.02
N ASP A 75 -7.17 -18.43 -3.70
CA ASP A 75 -5.88 -18.55 -3.03
C ASP A 75 -5.47 -17.21 -2.41
N ALA A 76 -4.71 -17.26 -1.31
CA ALA A 76 -4.17 -16.06 -0.67
C ALA A 76 -3.05 -15.44 -1.54
N PRO A 77 -2.82 -14.11 -1.46
CA PRO A 77 -1.80 -13.43 -2.25
C PRO A 77 -0.40 -13.98 -1.97
N MET A 78 0.39 -14.19 -3.04
CA MET A 78 1.83 -14.38 -2.90
C MET A 78 2.50 -13.04 -2.59
N ILE A 79 2.86 -12.81 -1.33
CA ILE A 79 3.68 -11.66 -0.93
C ILE A 79 5.02 -11.73 -1.70
N PRO A 80 5.39 -10.71 -2.51
CA PRO A 80 6.64 -10.73 -3.25
C PRO A 80 7.86 -10.59 -2.31
N GLU A 81 8.99 -11.21 -2.68
CA GLU A 81 10.27 -11.04 -1.96
C GLU A 81 10.77 -9.58 -1.90
N ASN A 82 10.24 -8.71 -2.76
CA ASN A 82 10.58 -7.29 -2.84
C ASN A 82 9.27 -6.49 -2.87
N ILE A 83 8.84 -6.01 -1.70
CA ILE A 83 7.75 -5.04 -1.55
C ILE A 83 8.31 -3.66 -1.91
N ALA A 84 7.58 -2.89 -2.70
CA ALA A 84 7.96 -1.53 -3.07
C ALA A 84 7.98 -0.62 -1.83
N GLN A 85 8.79 0.44 -1.87
CA GLN A 85 8.98 1.37 -0.77
C GLN A 85 8.52 2.76 -1.21
N VAL A 86 7.95 3.54 -0.29
CA VAL A 86 7.57 4.94 -0.54
C VAL A 86 8.84 5.77 -0.64
N ASP A 87 8.95 6.65 -1.64
CA ASP A 87 10.02 7.65 -1.67
C ASP A 87 9.71 8.72 -0.60
N PRO A 88 10.59 8.96 0.39
CA PRO A 88 10.32 9.94 1.46
C PRO A 88 10.13 11.39 0.98
N SER A 89 10.46 11.70 -0.28
CA SER A 89 10.16 13.01 -0.89
C SER A 89 8.71 13.16 -1.38
N LEU A 90 7.93 12.08 -1.41
CA LEU A 90 6.49 12.10 -1.67
C LEU A 90 5.64 12.26 -0.40
N VAL A 91 6.24 12.28 0.79
CA VAL A 91 5.53 12.34 2.08
C VAL A 91 5.50 13.78 2.62
N GLU A 92 4.29 14.33 2.82
CA GLU A 92 4.09 15.63 3.47
C GLU A 92 3.18 15.48 4.70
N GLY A 93 3.75 15.62 5.89
CA GLY A 93 3.07 15.26 7.14
C GLY A 93 2.90 13.75 7.23
N ASP A 94 1.66 13.31 7.42
CA ASP A 94 1.29 11.89 7.52
C ASP A 94 0.78 11.31 6.18
N TYR A 95 0.79 12.09 5.10
CA TYR A 95 0.19 11.75 3.80
C TYR A 95 1.23 11.63 2.70
N ILE A 96 1.01 10.69 1.78
CA ILE A 96 1.71 10.63 0.50
C ILE A 96 0.96 11.56 -0.48
N THR A 97 1.66 12.53 -1.08
CA THR A 97 1.05 13.63 -1.87
C THR A 97 1.24 13.52 -3.38
N GLY A 98 1.84 12.43 -3.86
CA GLY A 98 1.99 12.12 -5.28
C GLY A 98 1.86 10.64 -5.56
N ASP A 99 1.66 10.31 -6.84
CA ASP A 99 1.40 8.95 -7.32
C ASP A 99 2.52 7.98 -6.94
N LEU A 100 2.16 6.84 -6.33
CA LEU A 100 3.11 5.76 -6.09
C LEU A 100 3.45 5.03 -7.40
N PRO A 101 4.74 4.74 -7.67
CA PRO A 101 5.15 3.96 -8.84
C PRO A 101 4.53 2.56 -8.89
N ASP A 102 4.45 1.99 -10.11
CA ASP A 102 4.01 0.61 -10.34
C ASP A 102 4.71 -0.40 -9.41
N GLY A 103 3.93 -1.18 -8.66
CA GLY A 103 4.49 -2.17 -7.74
C GLY A 103 3.50 -2.76 -6.75
N PHE A 104 4.03 -3.61 -5.89
CA PHE A 104 3.30 -4.20 -4.76
C PHE A 104 3.72 -3.51 -3.47
N TYR A 105 2.76 -2.91 -2.77
CA TYR A 105 2.95 -2.26 -1.48
C TYR A 105 2.24 -3.07 -0.39
N VAL A 106 2.65 -2.90 0.87
CA VAL A 106 1.88 -3.40 2.02
C VAL A 106 1.23 -2.21 2.71
N GLY A 107 -0.07 -2.32 2.99
CA GLY A 107 -0.84 -1.28 3.65
C GLY A 107 -1.69 -1.84 4.79
N TYR A 108 -1.92 -1.02 5.81
CA TYR A 108 -2.90 -1.29 6.86
C TYR A 108 -4.13 -0.40 6.65
N PHE A 109 -5.34 -0.97 6.73
CA PHE A 109 -6.58 -0.19 6.56
C PHE A 109 -6.81 0.79 7.71
N VAL A 110 -7.02 2.07 7.39
CA VAL A 110 -7.24 3.15 8.38
C VAL A 110 -8.70 3.56 8.45
N SER A 111 -9.32 3.84 7.30
CA SER A 111 -10.67 4.42 7.23
C SER A 111 -11.29 4.26 5.84
N ALA A 112 -12.62 4.14 5.77
CA ALA A 112 -13.35 4.35 4.54
C ALA A 112 -13.48 5.86 4.25
N ILE A 113 -13.45 6.23 2.97
CA ILE A 113 -13.64 7.60 2.46
C ILE A 113 -15.03 7.64 1.81
N ASP A 114 -15.96 8.38 2.41
CA ASP A 114 -17.38 8.46 1.99
C ASP A 114 -17.79 9.91 1.65
N GLU A 115 -16.85 10.67 1.05
CA GLU A 115 -17.05 12.05 0.64
C GLU A 115 -17.32 12.16 -0.88
N ASN A 116 -16.63 13.06 -1.60
CA ASN A 116 -16.93 13.33 -3.01
C ASN A 116 -16.56 12.16 -3.95
N ASP A 117 -15.54 11.41 -3.56
CA ASP A 117 -15.01 10.24 -4.26
C ASP A 117 -14.91 9.10 -3.23
N GLN A 118 -15.53 7.95 -3.48
CA GLN A 118 -15.56 6.86 -2.50
C GLN A 118 -14.31 5.99 -2.57
N GLY A 119 -13.79 5.59 -1.41
CA GLY A 119 -12.50 4.89 -1.33
C GLY A 119 -12.11 4.42 0.08
N PHE A 120 -10.83 4.17 0.24
CA PHE A 120 -10.19 3.67 1.46
C PHE A 120 -8.88 4.45 1.69
N THR A 121 -8.55 4.73 2.94
CA THR A 121 -7.23 5.20 3.35
C THR A 121 -6.42 4.01 3.85
N PHE A 122 -5.26 3.77 3.25
CA PHE A 122 -4.28 2.80 3.71
C PHE A 122 -3.04 3.50 4.27
N ASP A 123 -2.53 3.03 5.40
CA ASP A 123 -1.24 3.47 5.95
C ASP A 123 -0.15 2.52 5.43
N ILE A 124 0.69 3.01 4.53
CA ILE A 124 1.69 2.21 3.81
C ILE A 124 2.86 1.85 4.73
N ARG A 125 3.30 0.60 4.65
CA ARG A 125 4.36 0.01 5.47
C ARG A 125 5.51 -0.55 4.65
N ASN A 126 6.64 -0.69 5.32
CA ASN A 126 7.87 -1.18 4.72
C ASN A 126 8.02 -2.71 4.90
N SER A 127 7.40 -3.28 5.94
CA SER A 127 7.21 -4.73 6.10
C SER A 127 5.82 -5.10 6.65
N VAL A 128 5.43 -6.36 6.49
CA VAL A 128 4.36 -7.02 7.26
C VAL A 128 4.75 -7.26 8.73
N ASP A 129 6.04 -7.16 9.07
CA ASP A 129 6.53 -7.24 10.45
C ASP A 129 6.37 -5.92 11.24
N ASP A 130 5.96 -4.82 10.57
CA ASP A 130 5.79 -3.51 11.22
C ASP A 130 4.60 -3.56 12.22
N PRO A 131 4.71 -2.93 13.40
CA PRO A 131 3.71 -3.08 14.46
C PRO A 131 2.43 -2.28 14.18
N ILE A 132 1.27 -2.92 14.29
CA ILE A 132 -0.03 -2.26 14.12
C ILE A 132 -0.56 -1.74 15.49
N PRO A 133 -1.00 -0.47 15.60
CA PRO A 133 -0.69 0.68 14.73
C PRO A 133 0.69 1.28 15.06
N VAL A 134 1.38 1.85 14.06
CA VAL A 134 2.65 2.55 14.28
C VAL A 134 2.35 3.98 14.78
N PRO A 135 2.88 4.43 15.94
CA PRO A 135 2.56 5.76 16.49
C PRO A 135 3.12 6.95 15.69
N ASP A 136 4.26 6.75 15.00
CA ASP A 136 5.02 7.77 14.28
C ASP A 136 5.32 7.28 12.85
N GLY A 137 5.35 8.17 11.86
CA GLY A 137 5.69 7.79 10.47
C GLY A 137 4.55 7.12 9.70
N GLN A 138 3.32 7.59 9.92
CA GLN A 138 2.18 7.27 9.06
C GLN A 138 2.43 7.79 7.63
N GLN A 139 1.96 7.02 6.64
CA GLN A 139 2.15 7.25 5.21
C GLN A 139 0.84 6.92 4.50
N PHE A 140 -0.17 7.78 4.68
CA PHE A 140 -1.52 7.56 4.18
C PHE A 140 -1.59 7.69 2.65
N TYR A 141 -2.15 6.67 1.99
CA TYR A 141 -2.43 6.61 0.56
C TYR A 141 -3.93 6.33 0.30
N PRO A 142 -4.56 6.98 -0.68
CA PRO A 142 -5.94 6.69 -1.07
C PRO A 142 -6.03 5.50 -2.04
N ALA A 143 -7.05 4.67 -1.87
CA ALA A 143 -7.49 3.68 -2.85
C ALA A 143 -8.96 3.99 -3.22
N LEU A 144 -9.22 4.44 -4.45
CA LEU A 144 -10.58 4.80 -4.90
C LEU A 144 -11.32 3.57 -5.45
N ILE A 145 -12.64 3.47 -5.20
CA ILE A 145 -13.45 2.30 -5.60
C ILE A 145 -13.53 2.15 -7.12
N ASP A 146 -13.59 3.26 -7.86
CA ASP A 146 -13.65 3.29 -9.32
C ASP A 146 -12.42 2.67 -10.01
N SER A 147 -11.31 2.61 -9.29
CA SER A 147 -10.00 2.13 -9.74
C SER A 147 -9.75 0.67 -9.35
N LEU A 148 -10.51 0.14 -8.38
CA LEU A 148 -10.31 -1.21 -7.84
C LEU A 148 -10.90 -2.28 -8.75
N LEU A 149 -10.02 -3.13 -9.27
CA LEU A 149 -10.35 -4.28 -10.10
C LEU A 149 -10.60 -5.55 -9.26
N PHE A 150 -9.90 -5.72 -8.14
CA PHE A 150 -9.96 -6.93 -7.34
C PHE A 150 -9.88 -6.66 -5.83
N VAL A 151 -10.71 -7.34 -5.04
CA VAL A 151 -10.57 -7.39 -3.58
C VAL A 151 -10.67 -8.83 -3.09
N SER A 152 -9.72 -9.26 -2.26
CA SER A 152 -9.76 -10.53 -1.55
C SER A 152 -9.46 -10.35 -0.06
N LEU A 153 -10.15 -11.10 0.79
CA LEU A 153 -10.14 -10.93 2.25
C LEU A 153 -9.79 -12.24 2.96
N PRO A 154 -8.98 -12.26 4.05
CA PRO A 154 -8.55 -13.49 4.69
C PRO A 154 -9.73 -14.25 5.31
N ILE A 155 -9.78 -15.56 5.13
CA ILE A 155 -10.72 -16.41 5.87
C ILE A 155 -10.05 -16.85 7.18
N VAL A 156 -10.74 -16.60 8.29
CA VAL A 156 -10.27 -16.94 9.65
C VAL A 156 -10.04 -18.45 9.78
N GLU A 157 -8.94 -18.84 10.42
CA GLU A 157 -8.49 -20.25 10.57
C GLU A 157 -8.30 -20.99 9.21
N SER A 158 -7.95 -20.28 8.13
CA SER A 158 -7.76 -20.83 6.78
C SER A 158 -6.46 -20.36 6.10
N GLU A 159 -6.08 -21.03 5.00
CA GLU A 159 -4.99 -20.64 4.07
C GLU A 159 -5.57 -20.08 2.75
N LYS A 160 -6.77 -19.47 2.83
CA LYS A 160 -7.55 -18.99 1.68
C LYS A 160 -8.15 -17.64 1.97
N ASN A 161 -8.24 -16.82 0.92
CA ASN A 161 -9.05 -15.61 0.91
C ASN A 161 -10.45 -15.91 0.34
N THR A 162 -11.37 -14.99 0.60
CA THR A 162 -12.64 -14.89 -0.12
C THR A 162 -12.62 -13.64 -0.99
N ALA A 163 -13.02 -13.78 -2.25
CA ALA A 163 -13.11 -12.66 -3.19
C ALA A 163 -14.44 -11.91 -3.01
N ILE A 164 -14.41 -10.59 -3.19
CA ILE A 164 -15.52 -9.69 -2.86
C ILE A 164 -15.52 -8.49 -3.81
N SER A 165 -16.67 -7.85 -4.03
CA SER A 165 -16.72 -6.61 -4.81
C SER A 165 -16.18 -5.43 -4.01
N ALA A 166 -15.51 -4.47 -4.66
CA ALA A 166 -14.99 -3.28 -3.99
C ALA A 166 -16.10 -2.47 -3.28
N ALA A 167 -17.29 -2.38 -3.89
CA ALA A 167 -18.46 -1.75 -3.29
C ALA A 167 -18.97 -2.48 -2.01
N LYS A 168 -18.94 -3.83 -1.99
CA LYS A 168 -19.27 -4.60 -0.78
C LYS A 168 -18.18 -4.48 0.29
N TYR A 169 -16.91 -4.47 -0.11
CA TYR A 169 -15.81 -4.23 0.82
C TYR A 169 -15.95 -2.86 1.51
N PHE A 170 -16.29 -1.83 0.74
CA PHE A 170 -16.59 -0.50 1.25
C PHE A 170 -17.78 -0.48 2.21
N GLU A 171 -18.91 -1.11 1.87
CA GLU A 171 -20.07 -1.25 2.76
C GLU A 171 -19.68 -1.84 4.13
N LEU A 172 -18.86 -2.89 4.12
CA LEU A 172 -18.42 -3.58 5.34
C LEU A 172 -17.43 -2.75 6.14
N ALA A 173 -16.41 -2.19 5.50
CA ALA A 173 -15.37 -1.36 6.13
C ALA A 173 -15.94 -0.05 6.71
N ASN A 174 -16.77 0.67 5.95
CA ASN A 174 -17.46 1.89 6.40
C ASN A 174 -18.44 1.60 7.55
N SER A 175 -19.04 0.40 7.59
CA SER A 175 -19.87 -0.03 8.73
C SER A 175 -19.10 -0.46 9.99
N GLY A 176 -17.75 -0.36 9.98
CA GLY A 176 -16.89 -0.70 11.10
C GLY A 176 -16.89 -2.21 11.43
N ARG A 177 -17.02 -3.08 10.42
CA ARG A 177 -16.85 -4.53 10.60
C ARG A 177 -15.38 -4.88 10.52
N VAL A 178 -14.88 -5.59 11.53
CA VAL A 178 -13.59 -6.30 11.47
C VAL A 178 -13.78 -7.72 10.90
N LEU A 179 -14.90 -8.38 11.22
CA LEU A 179 -15.24 -9.74 10.80
C LEU A 179 -16.66 -9.80 10.22
N VAL A 180 -16.93 -10.76 9.32
CA VAL A 180 -18.27 -11.08 8.80
C VAL A 180 -18.45 -12.57 8.52
N ASP A 181 -19.66 -13.11 8.76
CA ASP A 181 -20.03 -14.47 8.35
C ASP A 181 -20.13 -14.57 6.81
N ILE A 182 -19.46 -15.55 6.21
CA ILE A 182 -19.49 -15.76 4.76
C ILE A 182 -20.81 -16.46 4.35
N PRO A 183 -21.70 -15.83 3.55
CA PRO A 183 -23.05 -16.32 3.31
C PRO A 183 -23.15 -17.76 2.78
N LYS A 184 -24.04 -18.54 3.41
CA LYS A 184 -24.30 -19.97 3.12
C LYS A 184 -23.15 -20.93 3.48
N THR A 185 -22.14 -20.46 4.21
CA THR A 185 -21.06 -21.28 4.79
C THR A 185 -21.05 -21.19 6.31
N ASP A 186 -20.10 -21.88 6.95
CA ASP A 186 -19.72 -21.77 8.36
C ASP A 186 -18.39 -21.00 8.56
N LEU A 187 -17.94 -20.27 7.54
CA LEU A 187 -16.67 -19.55 7.50
C LEU A 187 -16.84 -18.06 7.83
N ILE A 188 -15.76 -17.42 8.30
CA ILE A 188 -15.72 -16.00 8.67
C ILE A 188 -14.61 -15.32 7.85
N ALA A 189 -14.92 -14.17 7.24
CA ALA A 189 -13.94 -13.34 6.56
C ALA A 189 -13.51 -12.16 7.45
N GLN A 190 -12.24 -11.77 7.35
CA GLN A 190 -11.65 -10.62 8.01
C GLN A 190 -11.58 -9.42 7.06
N ILE A 191 -12.18 -8.30 7.47
CA ILE A 191 -12.36 -7.08 6.66
C ILE A 191 -11.23 -6.07 6.92
N THR A 192 -10.81 -5.97 8.18
CA THR A 192 -9.84 -4.99 8.68
C THR A 192 -8.94 -5.65 9.74
N ASP A 193 -8.10 -4.84 10.39
CA ASP A 193 -7.25 -5.25 11.50
C ASP A 193 -6.22 -6.33 11.10
N GLU A 194 -5.79 -6.29 9.83
CA GLU A 194 -4.83 -7.18 9.19
C GLU A 194 -4.07 -6.41 8.09
N TYR A 195 -2.93 -6.94 7.67
CA TYR A 195 -2.19 -6.40 6.52
C TYR A 195 -2.85 -6.73 5.18
N MET A 196 -2.77 -5.78 4.24
CA MET A 196 -3.24 -5.92 2.87
C MET A 196 -2.07 -5.73 1.91
N LEU A 197 -1.93 -6.62 0.93
CA LEU A 197 -1.12 -6.40 -0.25
C LEU A 197 -1.89 -5.48 -1.21
N LEU A 198 -1.26 -4.39 -1.64
CA LEU A 198 -1.81 -3.40 -2.56
C LEU A 198 -1.06 -3.48 -3.89
N THR A 199 -1.77 -3.75 -4.98
CA THR A 199 -1.20 -3.66 -6.33
C THR A 199 -1.45 -2.26 -6.88
N ILE A 200 -0.40 -1.51 -7.17
CA ILE A 200 -0.45 -0.14 -7.70
C ILE A 200 0.07 -0.13 -9.14
N VAL A 201 -0.62 0.59 -10.03
CA VAL A 201 -0.23 0.84 -11.43
C VAL A 201 -0.67 2.25 -11.82
N ASP A 202 0.20 3.04 -12.45
CA ASP A 202 -0.05 4.45 -12.83
C ASP A 202 -0.63 5.29 -11.65
N GLY A 203 -0.17 5.02 -10.42
CA GLY A 203 -0.66 5.65 -9.18
C GLY A 203 -1.96 5.07 -8.61
N ALA A 204 -2.76 4.35 -9.39
CA ALA A 204 -4.03 3.78 -8.95
C ALA A 204 -3.84 2.44 -8.22
N VAL A 205 -4.53 2.27 -7.08
CA VAL A 205 -4.63 0.96 -6.41
C VAL A 205 -5.63 0.10 -7.18
N LEU A 206 -5.15 -0.92 -7.89
CA LEU A 206 -5.98 -1.82 -8.71
C LEU A 206 -6.43 -3.07 -7.95
N ALA A 207 -5.70 -3.50 -6.92
CA ALA A 207 -6.09 -4.65 -6.11
C ALA A 207 -5.75 -4.47 -4.62
N ILE A 208 -6.63 -4.98 -3.76
CA ILE A 208 -6.46 -5.08 -2.30
C ILE A 208 -6.60 -6.56 -1.93
N GLU A 209 -5.54 -7.18 -1.43
CA GLU A 209 -5.53 -8.60 -1.10
C GLU A 209 -5.05 -8.84 0.32
N GLY A 210 -5.92 -9.37 1.17
CA GLY A 210 -5.61 -9.65 2.56
C GLY A 210 -4.48 -10.66 2.71
N ILE A 211 -3.50 -10.31 3.54
CA ILE A 211 -2.40 -11.18 3.94
C ILE A 211 -2.87 -11.97 5.17
N HIS A 212 -2.52 -13.26 5.28
CA HIS A 212 -2.72 -13.99 6.52
C HIS A 212 -1.59 -13.69 7.50
N SER A 213 -1.92 -13.20 8.71
CA SER A 213 -0.98 -13.23 9.84
C SER A 213 -0.63 -14.68 10.22
N SER A 214 0.63 -14.90 10.62
CA SER A 214 1.28 -16.23 10.78
C SER A 214 1.42 -16.71 12.22
#